data_AF-A0A3N8NW97-F1
#
_entry.id   AF-A0A3N8NW97-F1
#
_cell.length_a   1.000
_cell.length_b   1.000
_cell.length_c   1.000
_cell.angle_alpha   90.00
_cell.angle_beta   90.00
_cell.angle_gamma   90.00
#
_symmetry.space_group_name_H-M   'P 1'
#
loop_
_entity.id
_entity.type
_entity.pdbx_description
1 polymer ?
#
loop_
_entity_poly.entity_id
_entity_poly.type
_entity_poly.pdbx_seq_one_letter_code
_entity_poly.pdbx_strand_id
1 'polypeptide(L)'
;MKSLAVVLTLVVLTSGCATQQPQRSAFRLSDFRSSTLKELPYDSPPQTIYRIDDHRFVTLERYRDCNHGESYYNDTRTGIRKYLGRGRFENFQGRIINADPTGMNIVLPLAYPPRAFCGNGEKGCVVPFWYSTDGGQTFHVKDYADHSFKPFDDSKRYTFAVANGRLFVAKSDYADESEAYVREYPMVYGIDLSKPYPPGIGGSSFAATKRPNYLQGASTPSGQDRITCDSSLKPTNPDAPLMQ
;
A
#
# COMPACT_ATOMS: atom_id res chain seq x y z
N MET A 1 56.16 -36.17 -68.01
CA MET A 1 54.85 -35.66 -67.56
C MET A 1 54.68 -36.07 -66.10
N LYS A 2 54.83 -35.13 -65.16
CA LYS A 2 54.68 -35.38 -63.71
C LYS A 2 53.34 -34.79 -63.27
N SER A 3 52.43 -35.62 -62.78
CA SER A 3 51.12 -35.19 -62.29
C SER A 3 51.27 -34.63 -60.87
N LEU A 4 50.94 -33.35 -60.69
CA LEU A 4 50.81 -32.71 -59.38
C LEU A 4 49.46 -33.12 -58.77
N ALA A 5 49.47 -33.79 -57.63
CA ALA A 5 48.28 -34.01 -56.81
C ALA A 5 48.09 -32.79 -55.89
N VAL A 6 46.99 -32.07 -56.06
CA VAL A 6 46.58 -30.97 -55.18
C VAL A 6 45.67 -31.54 -54.09
N VAL A 7 46.10 -31.46 -52.83
CA VAL A 7 45.30 -31.84 -51.66
C VAL A 7 44.52 -30.62 -51.20
N LEU A 8 43.19 -30.63 -51.36
CA LEU A 8 42.31 -29.62 -50.78
C LEU A 8 42.01 -30.00 -49.32
N THR A 9 42.47 -29.18 -48.37
CA THR A 9 42.14 -29.30 -46.95
C THR A 9 40.85 -28.54 -46.67
N LEU A 10 39.77 -29.27 -46.33
CA LEU A 10 38.51 -28.68 -45.87
C LEU A 10 38.70 -28.18 -44.42
N VAL A 11 38.65 -26.87 -44.20
CA VAL A 11 38.56 -26.28 -42.86
C VAL A 11 37.08 -26.16 -42.49
N VAL A 12 36.61 -27.02 -41.58
CA VAL A 12 35.26 -26.95 -41.01
C VAL A 12 35.29 -25.93 -39.86
N LEU A 13 34.79 -24.72 -40.12
CA LEU A 13 34.53 -23.72 -39.08
C LEU A 13 33.26 -24.15 -38.33
N THR A 14 33.43 -24.67 -37.12
CA THR A 14 32.31 -24.90 -36.20
C THR A 14 31.93 -23.57 -35.56
N SER A 15 30.88 -22.93 -36.08
CA SER A 15 30.19 -21.83 -35.40
C SER A 15 29.44 -22.42 -34.20
N GLY A 16 30.11 -22.45 -33.04
CA GLY A 16 29.43 -22.68 -31.77
C GLY A 16 28.45 -21.54 -31.52
N CYS A 17 27.15 -21.79 -31.70
CA CYS A 17 26.11 -20.91 -31.18
C CYS A 17 26.20 -20.94 -29.65
N ALA A 18 26.95 -20.02 -29.07
CA ALA A 18 26.79 -19.67 -27.67
C ALA A 18 25.36 -19.16 -27.53
N THR A 19 24.46 -20.01 -27.03
CA THR A 19 23.15 -19.59 -26.56
C THR A 19 23.40 -18.60 -25.43
N GLN A 20 23.29 -17.30 -25.73
CA GLN A 20 23.19 -16.27 -24.70
C GLN A 20 22.06 -16.72 -23.79
N GLN A 21 22.38 -17.10 -22.55
CA GLN A 21 21.36 -17.23 -21.52
C GLN A 21 20.58 -15.92 -21.54
N PRO A 22 19.23 -15.95 -21.62
CA PRO A 22 18.45 -14.73 -21.65
C PRO A 22 18.82 -13.95 -20.41
N GLN A 23 19.54 -12.84 -20.61
CA GLN A 23 19.93 -11.93 -19.56
C GLN A 23 18.61 -11.39 -19.02
N ARG A 24 18.10 -12.01 -17.94
CA ARG A 24 16.85 -11.60 -17.33
C ARG A 24 16.98 -10.11 -17.05
N SER A 25 16.15 -9.32 -17.73
CA SER A 25 16.12 -7.87 -17.53
C SER A 25 15.94 -7.60 -16.04
N ALA A 26 16.88 -6.85 -15.45
CA ALA A 26 16.83 -6.41 -14.06
C ALA A 26 15.45 -5.78 -13.75
N PHE A 27 14.81 -6.21 -12.66
CA PHE A 27 13.48 -5.73 -12.26
C PHE A 27 13.55 -4.30 -11.71
N ARG A 28 12.87 -3.36 -12.37
CA ARG A 28 12.92 -1.91 -12.10
C ARG A 28 11.68 -1.42 -11.35
N LEU A 29 11.72 -0.17 -10.88
CA LEU A 29 10.55 0.50 -10.29
C LEU A 29 9.36 0.58 -11.29
N SER A 30 9.65 0.66 -12.59
CA SER A 30 8.62 0.56 -13.64
C SER A 30 7.95 -0.81 -13.66
N ASP A 31 8.72 -1.88 -13.44
CA ASP A 31 8.20 -3.25 -13.42
C ASP A 31 7.38 -3.47 -12.15
N PHE A 32 7.86 -2.96 -11.00
CA PHE A 32 7.09 -2.92 -9.75
C PHE A 32 5.74 -2.24 -9.95
N ARG A 33 5.70 -1.09 -10.61
CA ARG A 33 4.45 -0.34 -10.85
C ARG A 33 3.64 -0.86 -12.04
N SER A 34 4.15 -1.83 -12.79
CA SER A 34 3.47 -2.31 -13.98
C SER A 34 2.19 -3.03 -13.63
N SER A 35 1.08 -2.62 -14.28
CA SER A 35 -0.19 -3.33 -14.21
C SER A 35 -0.16 -4.69 -14.92
N THR A 36 0.84 -4.94 -15.76
CA THR A 36 1.02 -6.23 -16.44
C THR A 36 1.70 -7.29 -15.56
N LEU A 37 2.37 -6.85 -14.48
CA LEU A 37 3.04 -7.76 -13.55
C LEU A 37 2.02 -8.34 -12.56
N LYS A 38 1.66 -9.60 -12.77
CA LYS A 38 0.67 -10.32 -11.96
C LYS A 38 1.08 -10.46 -10.49
N GLU A 39 2.35 -10.80 -10.24
CA GLU A 39 2.88 -11.04 -8.90
C GLU A 39 4.31 -10.53 -8.79
N LEU A 40 4.69 -10.03 -7.62
CA LEU A 40 6.09 -9.70 -7.32
C LEU A 40 6.97 -10.96 -7.24
N PRO A 41 8.23 -10.89 -7.71
CA PRO A 41 9.12 -12.04 -7.76
C PRO A 41 9.81 -12.36 -6.42
N TYR A 42 9.52 -11.61 -5.34
CA TYR A 42 10.24 -11.73 -4.08
C TYR A 42 9.69 -12.88 -3.21
N ASP A 43 10.59 -13.66 -2.62
CA ASP A 43 10.29 -14.82 -1.78
C ASP A 43 10.25 -14.50 -0.28
N SER A 44 10.16 -13.21 0.07
CA SER A 44 10.17 -12.75 1.45
C SER A 44 9.08 -13.39 2.31
N PRO A 45 9.40 -13.77 3.56
CA PRO A 45 8.41 -14.31 4.48
C PRO A 45 7.34 -13.26 4.79
N PRO A 46 6.03 -13.57 4.71
CA PRO A 46 4.97 -12.65 5.09
C PRO A 46 5.16 -12.08 6.50
N GLN A 47 4.94 -10.77 6.67
CA GLN A 47 4.91 -10.13 7.99
C GLN A 47 3.56 -9.46 8.21
N THR A 48 3.03 -9.53 9.44
CA THR A 48 1.93 -8.66 9.86
C THR A 48 2.47 -7.26 10.10
N ILE A 49 2.01 -6.29 9.31
CA ILE A 49 2.47 -4.90 9.39
C ILE A 49 1.49 -3.96 10.10
N TYR A 50 0.24 -4.37 10.25
CA TYR A 50 -0.78 -3.68 11.04
C TYR A 50 -1.80 -4.67 11.56
N ARG A 51 -2.06 -4.67 12.86
CA ARG A 51 -3.04 -5.55 13.50
C ARG A 51 -4.22 -4.72 14.02
N ILE A 52 -5.44 -5.12 13.70
CA ILE A 52 -6.66 -4.54 14.29
C ILE A 52 -6.99 -5.29 15.58
N ASP A 53 -7.01 -6.62 15.51
CA ASP A 53 -7.22 -7.53 16.64
C ASP A 53 -6.60 -8.91 16.37
N ASP A 54 -6.98 -9.93 17.15
CA ASP A 54 -6.47 -11.29 17.03
C ASP A 54 -6.72 -11.93 15.67
N HIS A 55 -7.82 -11.58 15.00
CA HIS A 55 -8.23 -12.19 13.73
C HIS A 55 -8.03 -11.28 12.53
N ARG A 56 -8.09 -9.97 12.71
CA ARG A 56 -8.08 -8.96 11.65
C ARG A 56 -6.75 -8.23 11.60
N PHE A 57 -6.04 -8.35 10.47
CA PHE A 57 -4.71 -7.77 10.30
C PHE A 57 -4.33 -7.59 8.83
N VAL A 58 -3.36 -6.73 8.58
CA VAL A 58 -2.75 -6.51 7.27
C VAL A 58 -1.37 -7.15 7.22
N THR A 59 -1.12 -7.93 6.17
CA THR A 59 0.20 -8.51 5.87
C THR A 59 0.91 -7.73 4.77
N LEU A 60 2.23 -7.69 4.85
CA LEU A 60 3.14 -7.35 3.76
C LEU A 60 3.76 -8.65 3.25
N GLU A 61 3.62 -8.91 1.95
CA GLU A 61 4.01 -10.14 1.29
C GLU A 61 4.78 -9.83 0.01
N ARG A 62 5.60 -10.80 -0.43
CA ARG A 62 6.38 -10.71 -1.67
C ARG A 62 7.06 -9.34 -1.82
N TYR A 63 7.71 -8.90 -0.75
CA TYR A 63 8.27 -7.55 -0.67
C TYR A 63 9.78 -7.57 -0.83
N ARG A 64 10.36 -6.51 -1.41
CA ARG A 64 11.81 -6.30 -1.41
C ARG A 64 12.30 -5.70 -0.09
N ASP A 65 11.52 -4.74 0.39
CA ASP A 65 11.75 -3.96 1.59
C ASP A 65 10.39 -3.46 2.11
N CYS A 66 10.39 -2.73 3.22
CA CYS A 66 9.18 -2.25 3.89
C CYS A 66 8.33 -1.24 3.09
N ASN A 67 8.79 -0.80 1.91
CA ASN A 67 8.10 0.18 1.08
C ASN A 67 7.66 -0.41 -0.28
N HIS A 68 8.09 -1.63 -0.59
CA HIS A 68 7.92 -2.25 -1.90
C HIS A 68 7.44 -3.70 -1.77
N GLY A 69 6.15 -3.88 -1.52
CA GLY A 69 5.54 -5.20 -1.50
C GLY A 69 4.08 -5.22 -1.90
N GLU A 70 3.43 -6.33 -1.63
CA GLU A 70 2.00 -6.53 -1.80
C GLU A 70 1.34 -6.60 -0.42
N SER A 71 0.29 -5.81 -0.23
CA SER A 71 -0.43 -5.77 1.05
C SER A 71 -1.75 -6.52 0.96
N TYR A 72 -2.10 -7.26 2.01
CA TYR A 72 -3.38 -7.98 2.11
C TYR A 72 -4.07 -7.72 3.44
N TYR A 73 -5.35 -7.38 3.42
CA TYR A 73 -6.22 -7.45 4.60
C TYR A 73 -6.67 -8.90 4.80
N ASN A 74 -6.62 -9.37 6.04
CA ASN A 74 -7.00 -10.72 6.43
C ASN A 74 -7.97 -10.65 7.61
N ASP A 75 -9.01 -11.48 7.59
CA ASP A 75 -9.84 -11.83 8.74
C ASP A 75 -9.95 -13.35 8.84
N THR A 76 -9.30 -13.94 9.84
CA THR A 76 -9.28 -15.39 10.02
C THR A 76 -10.59 -15.95 10.56
N ARG A 77 -11.47 -15.12 11.15
CA ARG A 77 -12.78 -15.57 11.66
C ARG A 77 -13.76 -15.79 10.53
N THR A 78 -13.73 -14.93 9.52
CA THR A 78 -14.64 -14.97 8.37
C THR A 78 -13.98 -15.54 7.11
N GLY A 79 -12.69 -15.87 7.16
CA GLY A 79 -11.93 -16.40 6.03
C GLY A 79 -11.65 -15.36 4.95
N ILE A 80 -11.76 -14.06 5.28
CA ILE A 80 -11.53 -12.99 4.32
C ILE A 80 -10.03 -12.83 4.06
N ARG A 81 -9.69 -12.72 2.79
CA ARG A 81 -8.40 -12.24 2.32
C ARG A 81 -8.58 -11.29 1.15
N LYS A 82 -8.18 -10.04 1.30
CA LYS A 82 -8.34 -8.98 0.29
C LYS A 82 -7.01 -8.37 -0.07
N TYR A 83 -6.70 -8.38 -1.35
CA TYR A 83 -5.54 -7.68 -1.88
C TYR A 83 -5.77 -6.16 -1.83
N LEU A 84 -4.88 -5.44 -1.14
CA LEU A 84 -4.93 -3.99 -0.95
C LEU A 84 -4.09 -3.23 -1.99
N GLY A 85 -3.40 -3.96 -2.86
CA GLY A 85 -2.50 -3.39 -3.85
C GLY A 85 -1.03 -3.49 -3.46
N ARG A 86 -0.21 -2.87 -4.30
CA ARG A 86 1.25 -2.94 -4.27
C ARG A 86 1.85 -1.55 -4.06
N GLY A 87 2.77 -1.41 -3.11
CA GLY A 87 3.45 -0.14 -2.88
C GLY A 87 2.50 0.93 -2.33
N ARG A 88 1.59 0.56 -1.42
CA ARG A 88 0.49 1.43 -0.97
C ARG A 88 0.36 1.48 0.54
N PHE A 89 -0.37 0.53 1.12
CA PHE A 89 -0.71 0.56 2.54
C PHE A 89 0.54 0.63 3.41
N GLU A 90 1.56 -0.18 3.10
CA GLU A 90 2.83 -0.24 3.83
C GLU A 90 3.59 1.10 3.91
N ASN A 91 3.27 2.03 3.02
CA ASN A 91 3.93 3.32 2.92
C ASN A 91 3.26 4.42 3.74
N PHE A 92 2.06 4.20 4.30
CA PHE A 92 1.39 5.21 5.11
C PHE A 92 2.11 5.41 6.46
N GLN A 93 2.43 6.66 6.80
CA GLN A 93 3.27 7.01 7.96
C GLN A 93 2.49 7.65 9.12
N GLY A 94 1.20 7.96 8.91
CA GLY A 94 0.33 8.54 9.92
C GLY A 94 -0.21 7.50 10.91
N ARG A 95 -1.27 7.88 11.63
CA ARG A 95 -1.94 6.99 12.60
C ARG A 95 -3.21 6.37 12.04
N ILE A 96 -3.51 5.15 12.47
CA ILE A 96 -4.66 4.34 12.06
C ILE A 96 -5.32 3.75 13.31
N ILE A 97 -6.53 4.18 13.61
CA ILE A 97 -7.31 3.75 14.78
C ILE A 97 -8.57 3.02 14.28
N ASN A 98 -8.57 1.70 14.28
CA ASN A 98 -9.76 0.92 13.94
C ASN A 98 -10.43 0.44 15.22
N ALA A 99 -11.33 1.27 15.77
CA ALA A 99 -11.95 1.09 17.08
C ALA A 99 -13.48 0.87 17.00
N ASP A 100 -14.05 0.51 15.84
CA ASP A 100 -15.46 0.14 15.75
C ASP A 100 -15.72 -1.21 16.45
N PRO A 101 -16.52 -1.23 17.53
CA PRO A 101 -16.76 -2.45 18.29
C PRO A 101 -17.57 -3.49 17.52
N THR A 102 -18.33 -3.09 16.50
CA THR A 102 -19.08 -4.03 15.64
C THR A 102 -18.15 -4.81 14.72
N GLY A 103 -16.95 -4.27 14.49
CA GLY A 103 -15.97 -4.81 13.55
C GLY A 103 -16.33 -4.62 12.07
N MET A 104 -17.43 -3.94 11.76
CA MET A 104 -17.93 -3.75 10.40
C MET A 104 -17.20 -2.64 9.66
N ASN A 105 -16.86 -1.56 10.39
CA ASN A 105 -16.22 -0.41 9.80
C ASN A 105 -14.71 -0.51 9.94
N ILE A 106 -14.02 -0.38 8.81
CA ILE A 106 -12.56 -0.49 8.73
C ILE A 106 -12.05 0.65 7.85
N VAL A 107 -10.92 1.24 8.23
CA VAL A 107 -10.17 2.18 7.39
C VAL A 107 -8.71 1.76 7.26
N LEU A 108 -8.21 1.82 6.03
CA LEU A 108 -6.84 1.48 5.65
C LEU A 108 -6.30 2.59 4.74
N PRO A 109 -5.69 3.64 5.29
CA PRO A 109 -5.11 4.72 4.50
C PRO A 109 -3.88 4.25 3.71
N LEU A 110 -3.67 4.85 2.55
CA LEU A 110 -2.58 4.50 1.65
C LEU A 110 -1.63 5.67 1.49
N ALA A 111 -0.38 5.39 1.14
CA ALA A 111 0.54 6.41 0.61
C ALA A 111 1.35 5.81 -0.53
N TYR A 112 2.04 6.65 -1.30
CA TYR A 112 3.00 6.18 -2.29
C TYR A 112 4.38 5.94 -1.64
N PRO A 113 5.24 5.10 -2.24
CA PRO A 113 6.58 4.86 -1.72
C PRO A 113 7.42 6.14 -1.61
N PRO A 114 8.49 6.14 -0.79
CA PRO A 114 9.43 7.24 -0.74
C PRO A 114 9.94 7.60 -2.14
N ARG A 115 10.06 8.90 -2.43
CA ARG A 115 10.52 9.43 -3.73
C ARG A 115 9.64 9.06 -4.93
N ALA A 116 8.43 8.54 -4.69
CA ALA A 116 7.45 8.39 -5.75
C ALA A 116 6.86 9.74 -6.17
N PHE A 117 6.79 9.97 -7.48
CA PHE A 117 6.02 11.05 -8.09
C PHE A 117 4.92 10.48 -8.99
N CYS A 118 3.86 11.25 -9.20
CA CYS A 118 2.72 10.91 -10.05
C CYS A 118 2.75 11.73 -11.35
N GLY A 119 2.43 11.09 -12.47
CA GLY A 119 2.47 11.72 -13.79
C GLY A 119 3.86 12.29 -14.12
N ASN A 120 3.90 13.54 -14.57
CA ASN A 120 5.11 14.30 -14.82
C ASN A 120 5.64 15.06 -13.57
N GLY A 121 5.02 14.86 -12.40
CA GLY A 121 5.42 15.50 -11.14
C GLY A 121 4.84 16.91 -10.90
N GLU A 122 4.14 17.51 -11.87
CA GLU A 122 3.66 18.90 -11.74
C GLU A 122 2.38 19.04 -10.90
N LYS A 123 1.52 18.04 -10.93
CA LYS A 123 0.19 18.08 -10.28
C LYS A 123 0.15 17.49 -8.87
N GLY A 124 1.26 16.89 -8.43
CA GLY A 124 1.27 16.03 -7.25
C GLY A 124 0.45 14.75 -7.47
N CYS A 125 0.34 13.97 -6.40
CA CYS A 125 -0.39 12.71 -6.36
C CYS A 125 -1.75 12.88 -5.71
N VAL A 126 -2.75 12.21 -6.30
CA VAL A 126 -4.00 11.88 -5.64
C VAL A 126 -3.76 10.67 -4.74
N VAL A 127 -4.04 10.80 -3.45
CA VAL A 127 -3.73 9.79 -2.43
C VAL A 127 -5.03 9.25 -1.81
N PRO A 128 -5.32 7.96 -2.04
CA PRO A 128 -6.53 7.32 -1.56
C PRO A 128 -6.41 6.71 -0.16
N PHE A 129 -7.55 6.39 0.43
CA PHE A 129 -7.69 5.44 1.52
C PHE A 129 -8.78 4.43 1.17
N TRP A 130 -8.66 3.23 1.73
CA TRP A 130 -9.66 2.18 1.63
C TRP A 130 -10.55 2.22 2.86
N TYR A 131 -11.85 2.00 2.68
CA TYR A 131 -12.77 1.82 3.78
C TYR A 131 -13.76 0.69 3.50
N SER A 132 -14.20 0.02 4.56
CA SER A 132 -15.24 -1.01 4.52
C SER A 132 -16.31 -0.65 5.54
N THR A 133 -17.55 -1.05 5.24
CA THR A 133 -18.70 -0.99 6.17
C THR A 133 -19.34 -2.37 6.34
N ASP A 134 -18.68 -3.43 5.86
CA ASP A 134 -19.16 -4.82 5.82
C ASP A 134 -18.15 -5.83 6.40
N GLY A 135 -17.24 -5.36 7.26
CA GLY A 135 -16.23 -6.19 7.93
C GLY A 135 -15.05 -6.58 7.03
N GLY A 136 -14.84 -5.87 5.93
CA GLY A 136 -13.77 -6.14 4.96
C GLY A 136 -14.17 -7.10 3.83
N GLN A 137 -15.45 -7.45 3.71
CA GLN A 137 -15.95 -8.24 2.56
C GLN A 137 -15.81 -7.43 1.27
N THR A 138 -16.05 -6.14 1.33
CA THR A 138 -15.77 -5.18 0.26
C THR A 138 -15.01 -3.97 0.81
N PHE A 139 -14.19 -3.38 -0.05
CA PHE A 139 -13.52 -2.11 0.23
C PHE A 139 -13.85 -1.12 -0.87
N HIS A 140 -14.28 0.05 -0.45
CA HIS A 140 -14.45 1.22 -1.29
C HIS A 140 -13.23 2.14 -1.15
N VAL A 141 -13.04 3.02 -2.13
CA VAL A 141 -11.89 3.92 -2.20
C VAL A 141 -12.37 5.36 -2.22
N LYS A 142 -11.68 6.23 -1.48
CA LYS A 142 -11.87 7.68 -1.49
C LYS A 142 -10.53 8.39 -1.31
N ASP A 143 -10.40 9.57 -1.91
CA ASP A 143 -9.19 10.38 -1.82
C ASP A 143 -9.19 11.29 -0.59
N TYR A 144 -8.06 11.35 0.12
CA TYR A 144 -7.86 12.28 1.23
C TYR A 144 -6.92 13.44 0.89
N ALA A 145 -6.12 13.30 -0.17
CA ALA A 145 -5.28 14.35 -0.73
C ALA A 145 -5.31 14.26 -2.26
N ASP A 146 -5.35 15.40 -2.96
CA ASP A 146 -5.41 15.48 -4.42
C ASP A 146 -4.15 16.11 -5.05
N HIS A 147 -3.32 16.80 -4.25
CA HIS A 147 -2.09 17.48 -4.69
C HIS A 147 -0.91 17.23 -3.74
N SER A 148 -0.62 15.97 -3.41
CA SER A 148 0.52 15.62 -2.54
C SER A 148 1.81 15.38 -3.34
N PHE A 149 2.84 16.18 -3.10
CA PHE A 149 4.13 16.04 -3.78
C PHE A 149 5.06 15.04 -3.11
N LYS A 150 4.87 14.77 -1.82
CA LYS A 150 5.62 13.77 -1.07
C LYS A 150 4.66 12.87 -0.28
N PRO A 151 3.84 12.03 -0.94
CA PRO A 151 2.78 11.27 -0.26
C PRO A 151 3.24 10.49 0.96
N PHE A 152 4.41 9.86 0.87
CA PHE A 152 5.05 9.18 1.99
C PHE A 152 5.20 10.10 3.22
N ASP A 153 5.89 11.23 3.07
CA ASP A 153 6.12 12.17 4.18
C ASP A 153 4.87 12.95 4.58
N ASP A 154 4.08 13.39 3.61
CA ASP A 154 2.85 14.15 3.81
C ASP A 154 1.82 13.36 4.64
N SER A 155 1.84 12.02 4.54
CA SER A 155 0.95 11.13 5.28
C SER A 155 1.18 11.12 6.79
N LYS A 156 2.37 11.51 7.28
CA LYS A 156 2.70 11.63 8.72
C LYS A 156 1.75 12.57 9.47
N ARG A 157 1.17 13.53 8.75
CA ARG A 157 0.24 14.54 9.27
C ARG A 157 -1.18 14.02 9.50
N TYR A 158 -1.47 12.78 9.12
CA TYR A 158 -2.83 12.28 9.12
C TYR A 158 -3.08 11.26 10.22
N THR A 159 -4.22 11.38 10.87
CA THR A 159 -4.83 10.34 11.71
C THR A 159 -6.13 9.91 11.07
N PHE A 160 -6.23 8.62 10.74
CA PHE A 160 -7.45 7.97 10.32
C PHE A 160 -8.01 7.20 11.50
N ALA A 161 -9.28 7.43 11.83
CA ALA A 161 -9.90 6.74 12.94
C ALA A 161 -11.33 6.35 12.61
N VAL A 162 -11.68 5.09 12.86
CA VAL A 162 -13.04 4.60 12.78
C VAL A 162 -13.50 4.30 14.20
N ALA A 163 -14.52 5.02 14.66
CA ALA A 163 -15.08 4.92 16.00
C ALA A 163 -16.51 5.46 15.99
N ASN A 164 -17.38 4.94 16.87
CA ASN A 164 -18.75 5.45 17.06
C ASN A 164 -19.58 5.53 15.76
N GLY A 165 -19.41 4.57 14.83
CA GLY A 165 -20.11 4.58 13.54
C GLY A 165 -19.68 5.69 12.59
N ARG A 166 -18.51 6.29 12.82
CA ARG A 166 -17.93 7.38 12.03
C ARG A 166 -16.51 7.05 11.61
N LEU A 167 -16.10 7.64 10.50
CA LEU A 167 -14.71 7.73 10.07
C LEU A 167 -14.25 9.19 10.23
N PHE A 168 -13.17 9.39 10.97
CA PHE A 168 -12.50 10.67 11.14
C PHE A 168 -11.19 10.65 10.34
N VAL A 169 -10.98 11.71 9.56
CA VAL A 169 -9.73 11.99 8.85
C VAL A 169 -9.23 13.33 9.36
N ALA A 170 -8.29 13.27 10.31
CA ALA A 170 -7.67 14.44 10.90
C ALA A 170 -6.35 14.75 10.20
N LYS A 171 -6.11 16.02 9.87
CA LYS A 171 -4.85 16.51 9.29
C LYS A 171 -4.26 17.59 10.19
N SER A 172 -3.05 17.36 10.72
CA SER A 172 -2.28 18.34 11.51
C SER A 172 -1.20 19.02 10.66
N ASP A 173 -1.06 20.33 10.71
CA ASP A 173 -0.04 21.04 9.93
C ASP A 173 1.37 21.02 10.58
N TYR A 174 1.46 20.84 11.91
CA TYR A 174 2.72 20.93 12.67
C TYR A 174 2.96 19.78 13.68
N ALA A 175 2.44 18.58 13.40
CA ALA A 175 2.50 17.41 14.29
C ALA A 175 1.76 17.55 15.64
N ASP A 176 1.08 18.67 15.90
CA ASP A 176 0.10 18.79 16.97
C ASP A 176 -1.29 18.38 16.48
N GLU A 177 -1.76 17.21 16.92
CA GLU A 177 -3.09 16.69 16.57
C GLU A 177 -4.24 17.50 17.21
N SER A 178 -3.98 18.25 18.28
CA SER A 178 -5.00 19.08 18.93
C SER A 178 -5.44 20.26 18.04
N GLU A 179 -4.59 20.67 17.10
CA GLU A 179 -4.86 21.71 16.10
C GLU A 179 -5.37 21.16 14.76
N ALA A 180 -5.56 19.84 14.66
CA ALA A 180 -5.92 19.22 13.39
C ALA A 180 -7.26 19.71 12.84
N TYR A 181 -7.34 19.81 11.51
CA TYR A 181 -8.62 19.91 10.81
C TYR A 181 -9.17 18.51 10.54
N VAL A 182 -10.38 18.24 11.02
CA VAL A 182 -11.01 16.92 10.97
C VAL A 182 -12.15 16.92 9.96
N ARG A 183 -12.14 15.93 9.07
CA ARG A 183 -13.30 15.55 8.26
C ARG A 183 -13.93 14.30 8.84
N GLU A 184 -15.24 14.33 9.03
CA GLU A 184 -16.03 13.24 9.59
C GLU A 184 -16.96 12.67 8.51
N TYR A 185 -16.91 11.37 8.33
CA TYR A 185 -17.70 10.62 7.38
C TYR A 185 -18.64 9.65 8.10
N PRO A 186 -19.90 9.53 7.67
CA PRO A 186 -20.81 8.50 8.17
C PRO A 186 -20.33 7.11 7.72
N MET A 187 -20.34 6.13 8.63
CA MET A 187 -19.96 4.74 8.33
C MET A 187 -21.17 3.82 8.53
N VAL A 188 -22.11 3.92 7.60
CA VAL A 188 -23.33 3.09 7.55
C VAL A 188 -23.13 1.99 6.50
N TYR A 189 -23.66 0.81 6.75
CA TYR A 189 -23.55 -0.33 5.85
C TYR A 189 -23.91 0.03 4.40
N GLY A 190 -23.01 -0.26 3.47
CA GLY A 190 -23.18 -0.05 2.03
C GLY A 190 -23.04 1.41 1.57
N ILE A 191 -22.59 2.33 2.44
CA ILE A 191 -22.39 3.72 2.04
C ILE A 191 -21.25 3.88 1.04
N ASP A 192 -21.48 4.70 0.02
CA ASP A 192 -20.46 5.17 -0.91
C ASP A 192 -20.13 6.63 -0.61
N LEU A 193 -18.99 6.86 0.05
CA LEU A 193 -18.49 8.19 0.43
C LEU A 193 -18.11 9.09 -0.77
N SER A 194 -18.16 8.57 -2.00
CA SER A 194 -17.93 9.32 -3.23
C SER A 194 -19.24 9.77 -3.90
N LYS A 195 -20.40 9.38 -3.35
CA LYS A 195 -21.73 9.79 -3.82
C LYS A 195 -22.41 10.72 -2.81
N PRO A 196 -23.46 11.45 -3.23
CA PRO A 196 -24.32 12.15 -2.29
C PRO A 196 -24.85 11.20 -1.22
N TYR A 197 -24.82 11.65 0.05
CA TYR A 197 -25.28 10.82 1.16
C TYR A 197 -26.80 10.59 1.11
N PRO A 198 -27.29 9.46 1.63
CA PRO A 198 -28.73 9.23 1.78
C PRO A 198 -29.39 10.32 2.64
N PRO A 199 -30.69 10.60 2.45
CA PRO A 199 -31.41 11.59 3.24
C PRO A 199 -31.27 11.34 4.75
N GLY A 200 -30.98 12.41 5.51
CA GLY A 200 -30.78 12.35 6.97
C GLY A 200 -29.40 11.84 7.42
N ILE A 201 -28.55 11.40 6.50
CA ILE A 201 -27.17 10.98 6.78
C ILE A 201 -26.22 12.09 6.33
N GLY A 202 -25.31 12.50 7.22
CA GLY A 202 -24.40 13.61 6.97
C GLY A 202 -23.00 13.34 7.49
N GLY A 203 -22.02 13.91 6.79
CA GLY A 203 -20.67 14.11 7.32
C GLY A 203 -20.54 15.50 7.97
N SER A 204 -19.41 15.76 8.60
CA SER A 204 -19.12 17.08 9.16
C SER A 204 -17.63 17.42 9.01
N SER A 205 -17.28 18.67 9.30
CA SER A 205 -15.88 19.04 9.48
C SER A 205 -15.72 20.03 10.62
N PHE A 206 -14.60 19.95 11.33
CA PHE A 206 -14.35 20.76 12.51
C PHE A 206 -12.85 20.86 12.79
N ALA A 207 -12.45 21.93 13.48
CA ALA A 207 -11.13 21.98 14.12
C ALA A 207 -11.15 21.14 15.39
N ALA A 208 -10.11 20.33 15.62
CA ALA A 208 -9.99 19.47 16.81
C ALA A 208 -10.08 20.29 18.11
N THR A 209 -9.57 21.51 18.14
CA THR A 209 -9.72 22.46 19.27
C THR A 209 -11.17 22.75 19.67
N LYS A 210 -12.13 22.62 18.74
CA LYS A 210 -13.57 22.80 19.01
C LYS A 210 -14.25 21.52 19.50
N ARG A 211 -13.62 20.36 19.31
CA ARG A 211 -14.12 19.04 19.73
C ARG A 211 -12.95 18.17 20.22
N PRO A 212 -12.26 18.54 21.30
CA PRO A 212 -11.00 17.89 21.70
C PRO A 212 -11.17 16.41 22.06
N ASN A 213 -12.38 15.98 22.42
CA ASN A 213 -12.68 14.61 22.83
C ASN A 213 -13.23 13.71 21.71
N TYR A 214 -13.12 14.12 20.43
CA TYR A 214 -13.74 13.38 19.31
C TYR A 214 -13.22 11.93 19.14
N LEU A 215 -12.02 11.62 19.64
CA LEU A 215 -11.44 10.26 19.70
C LEU A 215 -11.22 9.76 21.13
N GLN A 216 -11.86 10.38 22.12
CA GLN A 216 -11.69 9.97 23.51
C GLN A 216 -12.11 8.50 23.69
N GLY A 217 -11.20 7.68 24.20
CA GLY A 217 -11.41 6.24 24.39
C GLY A 217 -11.32 5.40 23.12
N ALA A 218 -11.06 6.00 21.95
CA ALA A 218 -10.87 5.25 20.72
C ALA A 218 -9.44 4.68 20.66
N SER A 219 -9.35 3.36 20.62
CA SER A 219 -8.09 2.64 20.41
C SER A 219 -8.34 1.41 19.57
N THR A 220 -7.42 1.12 18.65
CA THR A 220 -7.40 -0.17 17.97
C THR A 220 -7.30 -1.29 19.03
N PRO A 221 -8.10 -2.37 18.97
CA PRO A 221 -8.09 -3.41 20.00
C PRO A 221 -6.72 -4.05 20.25
N SER A 222 -5.88 -4.18 19.21
CA SER A 222 -4.50 -4.65 19.32
C SER A 222 -3.54 -3.68 20.03
N GLY A 223 -3.96 -2.43 20.26
CA GLY A 223 -3.12 -1.31 20.68
C GLY A 223 -2.28 -0.69 19.56
N GLN A 224 -2.22 -1.30 18.37
CA GLN A 224 -1.42 -0.79 17.26
C GLN A 224 -2.11 0.38 16.56
N ASP A 225 -1.42 1.51 16.46
CA ASP A 225 -1.92 2.71 15.78
C ASP A 225 -1.06 3.17 14.59
N ARG A 226 0.01 2.44 14.28
CA ARG A 226 0.93 2.72 13.16
C ARG A 226 1.32 1.44 12.46
N ILE A 227 1.67 1.57 11.18
CA ILE A 227 2.27 0.48 10.43
C ILE A 227 3.69 0.25 10.94
N THR A 228 4.03 -1.01 11.18
CA THR A 228 5.36 -1.44 11.62
C THR A 228 5.86 -2.53 10.69
N CYS A 229 7.11 -2.47 10.26
CA CYS A 229 7.71 -3.48 9.40
C CYS A 229 9.10 -3.84 9.94
N ASP A 230 9.39 -5.14 10.00
CA ASP A 230 10.72 -5.61 10.35
C ASP A 230 11.61 -5.52 9.11
N SER A 231 12.42 -4.46 9.08
CA SER A 231 13.35 -4.20 8.00
C SER A 231 14.52 -5.19 7.91
N SER A 232 14.74 -6.01 8.94
CA SER A 232 15.79 -7.05 8.96
C SER A 232 15.40 -8.26 8.11
N LEU A 233 14.09 -8.51 7.94
CA LEU A 233 13.59 -9.55 7.05
C LEU A 233 13.74 -9.10 5.60
N LYS A 234 14.48 -9.89 4.81
CA LYS A 234 14.76 -9.65 3.39
C LYS A 234 14.42 -10.89 2.56
N PRO A 235 14.11 -10.72 1.26
CA PRO A 235 14.02 -11.86 0.36
C PRO A 235 15.37 -12.56 0.28
N THR A 236 15.35 -13.88 0.09
CA THR A 236 16.55 -14.67 -0.25
C THR A 236 16.91 -14.55 -1.73
N ASN A 237 15.98 -14.03 -2.54
CA ASN A 237 16.20 -13.65 -3.92
C ASN A 237 16.22 -12.12 -4.15
N PRO A 238 17.05 -11.34 -3.42
CA PRO A 238 17.01 -9.87 -3.42
C PRO A 238 17.41 -9.22 -4.75
N ASP A 239 18.07 -9.95 -5.64
CA ASP A 239 18.72 -9.44 -6.85
C ASP A 239 17.77 -9.28 -8.05
N ALA A 240 16.55 -8.83 -7.79
CA ALA A 240 15.77 -8.07 -8.76
C ALA A 240 16.18 -6.59 -8.56
N PRO A 241 17.23 -6.07 -9.25
CA PRO A 241 17.95 -4.89 -8.80
C PRO A 241 17.16 -3.59 -9.06
N LEU A 242 16.68 -2.93 -8.00
CA LEU A 242 16.25 -1.53 -8.08
C LEU A 242 17.50 -0.64 -8.04
N MET A 243 18.00 -0.24 -9.21
CA MET A 243 18.85 0.95 -9.30
C MET A 243 17.96 2.20 -9.26
N GLN A 244 18.45 3.21 -8.53
CA GLN A 244 17.79 4.48 -8.23
C GLN A 244 17.42 5.27 -9.48
#